data_AF-A0A952I7W8-F1
#
_entry.id   AF-A0A952I7W8-F1
#
_cell.length_a   1.000
_cell.length_b   1.000
_cell.length_c   1.000
_cell.angle_alpha   90.00
_cell.angle_beta   90.00
_cell.angle_gamma   90.00
#
_symmetry.space_group_name_H-M   'P 1'
#
loop_
_entity.id
_entity.type
_entity.pdbx_description
1 polymer ?
#
loop_
_entity_poly.entity_id
_entity_poly.type
_entity_poly.pdbx_seq_one_letter_code
_entity_poly.pdbx_strand_id
1 'polypeptide(L)'
;MKTHNKVKGCIFIITLFLLQSATFANDHPEIAEVRKVIEQMFDGMRAGDSTKVKSVFDDDARLQTVYVKEGSPLLHTGSIQKFLNAVGTPNAVSIRKC
;
A
#
# COMPACT_ATOMS: atom_id res chain seq x y z
N MET A 1 6.46 -61.06 -5.52
CA MET A 1 5.46 -59.97 -5.66
C MET A 1 5.27 -59.21 -4.33
N LYS A 2 6.32 -58.55 -3.79
CA LYS A 2 6.26 -57.76 -2.53
C LYS A 2 6.99 -56.40 -2.63
N THR A 3 7.84 -56.22 -3.65
CA THR A 3 8.63 -55.02 -3.91
C THR A 3 7.80 -53.85 -4.46
N HIS A 4 6.79 -54.14 -5.29
CA HIS A 4 5.93 -53.10 -5.89
C HIS A 4 5.08 -52.33 -4.85
N ASN A 5 4.62 -52.97 -3.78
CA ASN A 5 3.82 -52.29 -2.74
C ASN A 5 4.70 -51.40 -1.83
N LYS A 6 5.96 -51.81 -1.62
CA LYS A 6 6.94 -51.05 -0.84
C LYS A 6 7.37 -49.77 -1.59
N VAL A 7 7.59 -49.86 -2.90
CA VAL A 7 7.94 -48.71 -3.76
C VAL A 7 6.76 -47.74 -3.91
N LYS A 8 5.53 -48.23 -4.07
CA LYS A 8 4.33 -47.38 -4.11
C LYS A 8 4.11 -46.62 -2.79
N GLY A 9 4.35 -47.27 -1.66
CA GLY A 9 4.29 -46.62 -0.33
C GLY A 9 5.37 -45.55 -0.14
N CYS A 10 6.61 -45.81 -0.58
CA CYS A 10 7.68 -44.81 -0.53
C CYS A 10 7.38 -43.61 -1.46
N ILE A 11 6.86 -43.84 -2.67
CA ILE A 11 6.46 -42.76 -3.59
C ILE A 11 5.35 -41.92 -2.96
N PHE A 12 4.34 -42.54 -2.36
CA PHE A 12 3.24 -41.82 -1.71
C PHE A 12 3.72 -40.96 -0.53
N ILE A 13 4.64 -41.47 0.30
CA ILE A 13 5.22 -40.72 1.42
C ILE A 13 6.09 -39.55 0.93
N ILE A 14 6.86 -39.73 -0.15
CA ILE A 14 7.68 -38.65 -0.74
C ILE A 14 6.79 -37.55 -1.35
N THR A 15 5.70 -37.92 -2.03
CA THR A 15 4.73 -36.94 -2.55
C THR A 15 4.03 -36.18 -1.42
N LEU A 16 3.67 -36.85 -0.32
CA LEU A 16 3.05 -36.21 0.85
C LEU A 16 4.01 -35.28 1.61
N PHE A 17 5.32 -35.58 1.62
CA PHE A 17 6.34 -34.75 2.26
C PHE A 17 6.65 -33.49 1.44
N LEU A 18 6.60 -33.58 0.10
CA LEU A 18 6.82 -32.42 -0.80
C LEU A 18 5.70 -31.37 -0.76
N LEU A 19 4.48 -31.75 -0.34
CA LEU A 19 3.36 -30.81 -0.20
C LEU A 19 3.47 -29.89 1.04
N GLN A 20 4.32 -30.21 2.02
CA GLN A 20 4.42 -29.46 3.28
C GLN A 20 5.33 -28.23 3.19
N SER A 21 6.10 -28.09 2.10
CA SER A 21 7.12 -27.04 1.92
C SER A 21 6.56 -25.66 1.55
N ALA A 22 5.24 -25.52 1.36
CA ALA A 22 4.65 -24.35 0.70
C ALA A 22 4.27 -23.18 1.62
N THR A 23 4.50 -23.26 2.94
CA THR A 23 3.98 -22.25 3.89
C THR A 23 5.04 -21.67 4.81
N PHE A 24 6.12 -21.14 4.24
CA PHE A 24 7.06 -20.26 4.96
C PHE A 24 7.24 -18.95 4.19
N ALA A 25 6.13 -18.24 3.94
CA ALA A 25 6.22 -16.82 3.61
C ALA A 25 6.21 -16.07 4.94
N ASN A 26 7.35 -15.47 5.31
CA ASN A 26 7.41 -14.46 6.37
C ASN A 26 6.78 -13.15 5.86
N ASP A 27 5.55 -13.22 5.38
CA ASP A 27 4.79 -12.03 5.06
C ASP A 27 4.43 -11.37 6.37
N HIS A 28 4.83 -10.11 6.50
CA HIS A 28 4.36 -9.21 7.54
C HIS A 28 2.99 -8.70 7.10
N PRO A 29 1.87 -9.33 7.50
CA PRO A 29 0.54 -8.92 7.04
C PRO A 29 0.26 -7.44 7.34
N GLU A 30 0.83 -6.91 8.43
CA GLU A 30 0.76 -5.50 8.78
C GLU A 30 1.37 -4.58 7.73
N ILE A 31 2.50 -4.96 7.10
CA ILE A 31 3.13 -4.17 6.05
C ILE A 31 2.25 -4.15 4.79
N ALA A 32 1.66 -5.30 4.45
CA ALA A 32 0.77 -5.42 3.30
C ALA A 32 -0.48 -4.54 3.47
N GLU A 33 -1.10 -4.55 4.66
CA GLU A 33 -2.28 -3.72 4.93
C GLU A 33 -1.95 -2.21 4.95
N VAL A 34 -0.82 -1.80 5.55
CA VAL A 34 -0.38 -0.39 5.51
C VAL A 34 -0.14 0.05 4.06
N ARG A 35 0.55 -0.78 3.27
CA ARG A 35 0.82 -0.50 1.86
C ARG A 35 -0.48 -0.30 1.06
N LYS A 36 -1.47 -1.17 1.28
CA LYS A 36 -2.77 -1.10 0.63
C LYS A 36 -3.50 0.21 0.91
N VAL A 37 -3.45 0.73 2.14
CA VAL A 37 -4.02 2.04 2.50
C VAL A 37 -3.31 3.18 1.76
N ILE A 38 -1.98 3.13 1.67
CA ILE A 38 -1.18 4.11 0.93
C ILE A 38 -1.51 4.08 -0.58
N GLU A 39 -1.61 2.89 -1.17
CA GLU A 39 -1.98 2.72 -2.58
C GLU A 39 -3.40 3.26 -2.86
N GLN A 40 -4.36 2.99 -1.96
CA GLN A 40 -5.71 3.55 -2.05
C GLN A 40 -5.72 5.09 -2.02
N MET A 41 -4.88 5.71 -1.19
CA MET A 41 -4.71 7.17 -1.17
C MET A 41 -4.27 7.69 -2.55
N PHE A 42 -3.20 7.11 -3.12
CA PHE A 42 -2.68 7.54 -4.41
C PHE A 42 -3.64 7.27 -5.57
N ASP A 43 -4.41 6.18 -5.50
CA ASP A 43 -5.44 5.88 -6.49
C ASP A 43 -6.58 6.90 -6.47
N GLY A 44 -7.00 7.34 -5.29
CA GLY A 44 -7.95 8.46 -5.16
C GLY A 44 -7.39 9.75 -5.76
N MET A 45 -6.12 10.07 -5.48
CA MET A 45 -5.45 11.25 -6.04
C MET A 45 -5.37 11.20 -7.57
N ARG A 46 -5.03 10.04 -8.15
CA ARG A 46 -4.94 9.85 -9.60
C ARG A 46 -6.30 9.96 -10.29
N ALA A 47 -7.35 9.46 -9.63
CA ALA A 47 -8.72 9.56 -10.13
C ALA A 47 -9.34 10.96 -9.93
N GLY A 48 -8.70 11.85 -9.16
CA GLY A 48 -9.31 13.10 -8.71
C GLY A 48 -10.51 12.88 -7.78
N ASP A 49 -10.58 11.73 -7.11
CA ASP A 49 -11.66 11.35 -6.20
C ASP A 49 -11.28 11.71 -4.76
N SER A 50 -11.69 12.89 -4.32
CA SER A 50 -11.43 13.38 -2.97
C SER A 50 -12.17 12.57 -1.89
N THR A 51 -13.27 11.90 -2.21
CA THR A 51 -13.99 11.02 -1.27
C THR A 51 -13.18 9.76 -0.99
N LYS A 52 -12.60 9.14 -2.03
CA LYS A 52 -11.69 7.99 -1.88
C LYS A 52 -10.42 8.34 -1.12
N VAL A 53 -9.92 9.58 -1.24
CA VAL A 53 -8.80 10.06 -0.44
C VAL A 53 -9.23 10.32 1.01
N LYS A 54 -10.38 10.94 1.27
CA LYS A 54 -10.86 11.17 2.65
C LYS A 54 -11.06 9.85 3.42
N SER A 55 -11.47 8.77 2.74
CA SER A 55 -11.78 7.49 3.41
C SER A 55 -10.58 6.80 4.06
N VAL A 56 -9.34 7.21 3.72
CA VAL A 56 -8.11 6.63 4.29
C VAL A 56 -7.45 7.54 5.33
N PHE A 57 -8.02 8.72 5.60
CA PHE A 57 -7.55 9.62 6.64
C PHE A 57 -8.41 9.49 7.90
N ASP A 58 -7.72 9.37 9.04
CA ASP A 58 -8.33 9.57 10.35
C ASP A 58 -8.83 11.02 10.50
N ASP A 59 -9.83 11.25 11.34
CA ASP A 59 -10.39 12.58 11.58
C ASP A 59 -9.41 13.52 12.28
N ASP A 60 -8.47 12.98 13.06
CA ASP A 60 -7.40 13.71 13.76
C ASP A 60 -6.06 13.69 12.99
N ALA A 61 -6.05 13.22 11.74
CA ALA A 61 -4.83 13.17 10.94
C ALA A 61 -4.22 14.57 10.72
N ARG A 62 -2.89 14.64 10.69
CA ARG A 62 -2.13 15.89 10.57
C ARG A 62 -1.32 15.89 9.29
N LEU A 63 -1.58 16.86 8.42
CA LEU A 63 -0.72 17.13 7.27
C LEU A 63 0.37 18.11 7.68
N GLN A 64 1.62 17.69 7.53
CA GLN A 64 2.78 18.51 7.85
C GLN A 64 3.69 18.68 6.65
N THR A 65 4.19 19.89 6.48
CA THR A 65 5.18 20.22 5.46
C THR A 65 6.38 20.85 6.14
N VAL A 66 7.54 20.23 5.99
CA VAL A 66 8.81 20.79 6.43
C VAL A 66 9.47 21.42 5.20
N TYR A 67 9.86 22.68 5.31
CA TYR A 67 10.56 23.39 4.25
C TYR A 67 11.51 24.44 4.83
N VAL A 68 12.46 24.92 4.04
CA VAL A 68 13.38 25.99 4.44
C VAL A 68 12.93 27.29 3.79
N LYS A 69 12.84 28.35 4.60
CA LYS A 69 12.58 29.72 4.13
C LYS A 69 13.61 30.65 4.73
N GLU A 70 14.29 31.42 3.88
CA GLU A 70 15.33 32.38 4.31
C GLU A 70 16.42 31.72 5.17
N GLY A 71 16.80 30.49 4.83
CA GLY A 71 17.82 29.72 5.55
C GLY A 71 17.34 29.08 6.86
N SER A 72 16.10 29.31 7.28
CA SER A 72 15.53 28.72 8.50
C SER A 72 14.57 27.57 8.18
N PRO A 73 14.70 26.40 8.84
CA PRO A 73 13.73 25.32 8.71
C PRO A 73 12.42 25.71 9.39
N LEU A 74 11.31 25.51 8.69
CA LEU A 74 9.97 25.79 9.16
C LEU A 74 9.09 24.55 9.03
N LEU A 75 8.20 24.37 9.99
CA LEU A 75 7.16 23.34 10.00
C LEU A 75 5.79 24.02 9.80
N HIS A 76 5.11 23.68 8.71
CA HIS A 76 3.74 24.10 8.46
C HIS A 76 2.77 22.95 8.67
N THR A 77 1.70 23.20 9.44
CA THR A 77 0.58 22.27 9.57
C THR A 77 -0.51 22.68 8.58
N GLY A 78 -0.74 21.83 7.58
CA GLY A 78 -1.75 22.02 6.55
C GLY A 78 -3.13 21.52 6.99
N SER A 79 -4.17 21.90 6.23
CA SER A 79 -5.54 21.44 6.44
C SER A 79 -5.85 20.26 5.51
N ILE A 80 -6.35 19.15 6.08
CA ILE A 80 -6.85 18.01 5.31
C ILE A 80 -7.96 18.45 4.35
N GLN A 81 -8.91 19.27 4.81
CA GLN A 81 -10.00 19.73 3.95
C GLN A 81 -9.48 20.50 2.72
N LYS A 82 -8.48 21.37 2.90
CA LYS A 82 -7.87 22.08 1.76
C LYS A 82 -7.16 21.12 0.80
N PHE A 83 -6.49 20.11 1.33
CA PHE A 83 -5.87 19.06 0.52
C PHE A 83 -6.90 18.26 -0.28
N LEU A 84 -7.99 17.84 0.34
CA LEU A 84 -9.08 17.12 -0.34
C LEU A 84 -9.75 17.96 -1.43
N ASN A 85 -9.98 19.24 -1.17
CA ASN A 85 -10.50 20.17 -2.17
C ASN A 85 -9.54 20.28 -3.37
N ALA A 86 -8.22 20.33 -3.13
CA ALA A 86 -7.21 20.37 -4.19
C ALA A 86 -7.15 19.08 -5.01
N VAL A 87 -7.36 17.91 -4.39
CA VAL A 87 -7.46 16.62 -5.09
C VAL A 87 -8.67 16.56 -6.01
N GLY A 88 -9.84 16.98 -5.53
CA GLY A 88 -11.10 16.93 -6.29
C GLY A 88 -11.24 18.03 -7.35
N THR A 89 -10.33 19.00 -7.37
CA THR A 89 -10.33 20.05 -8.39
C THR A 89 -9.67 19.50 -9.66
N PRO A 90 -10.34 19.54 -10.82
CA PRO A 90 -9.71 19.20 -12.09
C PRO A 90 -8.53 20.14 -12.31
N ASN A 91 -7.32 19.65 -12.05
CA ASN A 91 -6.12 20.34 -12.43
C ASN A 91 -6.03 20.22 -13.95
N ALA A 92 -6.65 21.16 -14.67
CA ALA A 92 -6.15 21.52 -15.97
C ALA A 92 -4.68 21.87 -15.71
N VAL A 93 -3.79 20.96 -16.09
CA VAL A 93 -2.36 21.20 -16.17
C VAL A 93 -2.18 22.28 -17.25
N SER A 94 -2.58 23.51 -16.92
CA SER A 94 -2.13 24.71 -17.58
C SER A 94 -0.72 24.89 -17.09
N ILE A 95 0.19 24.10 -17.67
CA ILE A 95 1.60 24.45 -17.77
C ILE A 95 1.58 25.91 -18.22
N ARG A 96 1.92 26.83 -17.32
CA ARG A 96 2.35 28.14 -17.76
C ARG A 96 3.53 27.86 -18.67
N LYS A 97 3.30 27.93 -19.98
CA LYS A 97 4.38 28.08 -20.95
C LYS A 97 5.22 29.23 -20.42
N CYS A 98 6.48 28.93 -20.16
CA CYS A 98 7.51 29.93 -19.97
C CYS A 98 7.46 30.95 -21.12
#